data_AF-A0A1G6ZE05-F1
#
_entry.id   AF-A0A1G6ZE05-F1
#
_cell.length_a   1.000
_cell.length_b   1.000
_cell.length_c   1.000
_cell.angle_alpha   90.00
_cell.angle_beta   90.00
_cell.angle_gamma   90.00
#
_symmetry.space_group_name_H-M   'P 1'
#
loop_
_entity.id
_entity.type
_entity.pdbx_description
1 polymer ?
#
loop_
_entity_poly.entity_id
_entity_poly.type
_entity_poly.pdbx_seq_one_letter_code
_entity_poly.pdbx_strand_id
1 'polypeptide(L)'
;MVVEDRYSAVFKLDRVRPALVADGLAECQVRWPSVPVIFAETRQLAEEWTYRFLAAPPSPAEVRVWAQREGHVVSDRGRVPGRLVEAFLRARSGDT
;
A
#
# COMPACT_ATOMS: atom_id res chain seq x y z
N MET A 1 1.13 -4.02 6.44
CA MET A 1 1.39 -5.22 7.27
C MET A 1 0.48 -6.34 6.79
N VAL A 2 1.02 -7.56 6.67
CA VAL A 2 0.26 -8.74 6.24
C VAL A 2 0.41 -9.83 7.29
N VAL A 3 -0.69 -10.46 7.65
CA VAL A 3 -0.77 -11.49 8.69
C VAL A 3 -1.14 -12.82 8.05
N GLU A 4 -0.35 -13.86 8.30
CA GLU A 4 -0.55 -15.23 7.80
C GLU A 4 -1.64 -16.00 8.59
N ASP A 5 -2.76 -15.35 8.92
CA ASP A 5 -3.92 -15.97 9.58
C ASP A 5 -5.20 -15.16 9.28
N ARG A 6 -6.34 -15.65 9.77
CA ARG A 6 -7.64 -14.99 9.70
C ARG A 6 -7.81 -14.02 10.86
N TYR A 7 -8.54 -12.94 10.63
CA TYR A 7 -8.90 -11.99 11.68
C TYR A 7 -9.59 -12.68 12.88
N SER A 8 -10.42 -13.69 12.63
CA SER A 8 -11.09 -14.45 13.69
C SER A 8 -10.15 -15.21 14.63
N ALA A 9 -8.90 -15.48 14.22
CA ALA A 9 -7.89 -16.10 15.07
C ALA A 9 -7.46 -15.18 16.23
N VAL A 10 -7.60 -13.85 16.08
CA VAL A 10 -7.35 -12.89 17.16
C VAL A 10 -8.20 -13.20 18.40
N PHE A 11 -9.42 -13.69 18.21
CA PHE A 11 -10.33 -14.04 19.31
C PHE A 11 -10.05 -15.38 19.99
N LYS A 12 -9.01 -16.08 19.54
CA LYS A 12 -8.55 -17.35 20.13
C LYS A 12 -7.26 -17.20 20.93
N LEU A 13 -6.70 -15.99 21.02
CA LEU A 13 -5.48 -15.72 21.78
C LEU A 13 -5.69 -15.97 23.28
N ASP A 14 -4.72 -16.62 23.92
CA ASP A 14 -4.72 -16.97 25.34
C ASP A 14 -3.80 -16.06 26.18
N ARG A 15 -2.83 -15.40 25.55
CA ARG A 15 -1.84 -14.54 26.24
C ARG A 15 -2.28 -13.10 26.43
N VAL A 16 -3.14 -12.60 25.56
CA VAL A 16 -3.58 -11.20 25.55
C VAL A 16 -5.07 -11.17 25.31
N ARG A 17 -5.80 -10.27 26.01
CA ARG A 17 -7.24 -10.10 25.79
C ARG A 17 -7.50 -9.74 24.32
N PRO A 18 -8.32 -10.52 23.58
CA PRO A 18 -8.56 -10.24 22.16
C PRO A 18 -9.07 -8.83 21.85
N ALA A 19 -9.89 -8.26 22.75
CA ALA A 19 -10.40 -6.89 22.61
C ALA A 19 -9.27 -5.85 22.49
N LEU A 20 -8.19 -6.00 23.27
CA LEU A 20 -7.04 -5.10 23.21
C LEU A 20 -6.36 -5.12 21.82
N VAL A 21 -6.25 -6.31 21.23
CA VAL A 21 -5.66 -6.48 19.90
C VAL A 21 -6.59 -5.91 18.83
N ALA A 22 -7.90 -6.18 18.90
CA ALA A 22 -8.89 -5.66 17.98
C ALA A 22 -8.95 -4.12 18.00
N ASP A 23 -8.96 -3.52 19.19
CA ASP A 23 -8.96 -2.07 19.36
C ASP A 23 -7.66 -1.45 18.79
N GLY A 24 -6.51 -2.06 19.07
CA GLY A 24 -5.23 -1.61 18.54
C GLY A 24 -5.14 -1.69 17.00
N LEU A 25 -5.68 -2.75 16.40
CA LEU A 25 -5.78 -2.88 14.94
C LEU A 25 -6.66 -1.78 14.33
N ALA A 26 -7.81 -1.49 14.96
CA ALA A 26 -8.71 -0.41 14.54
C ALA A 26 -8.03 0.96 14.68
N GLU A 27 -7.38 1.22 15.81
CA GLU A 27 -6.64 2.46 16.04
C GLU A 27 -5.54 2.66 14.99
N CYS A 28 -4.78 1.61 14.65
CA CYS A 28 -3.74 1.69 13.63
C CYS A 28 -4.31 2.05 12.26
N GLN A 29 -5.43 1.44 11.85
CA GLN A 29 -6.06 1.74 10.57
C GLN A 29 -6.65 3.16 10.53
N VAL A 30 -7.20 3.66 11.63
CA VAL A 30 -7.71 5.04 11.71
C VAL A 30 -6.55 6.04 11.67
N ARG A 31 -5.46 5.78 12.40
CA ARG A 31 -4.30 6.68 12.47
C ARG A 31 -3.51 6.71 11.17
N TRP A 32 -3.37 5.58 10.49
CA TRP A 32 -2.59 5.42 9.26
C TRP A 32 -3.42 4.75 8.16
N PRO A 33 -4.43 5.44 7.60
CA PRO A 33 -5.35 4.84 6.64
C PRO A 33 -4.69 4.40 5.33
N SER A 34 -3.53 4.98 5.00
CA SER A 34 -2.73 4.58 3.83
C SER A 34 -1.89 3.33 4.06
N VAL A 35 -1.75 2.85 5.30
CA VAL A 35 -0.96 1.66 5.64
C VAL A 35 -1.91 0.47 5.84
N PRO A 36 -2.01 -0.46 4.88
CA PRO A 36 -2.95 -1.57 4.98
C PRO A 36 -2.53 -2.58 6.06
N VAL A 37 -3.52 -3.13 6.77
CA VAL A 37 -3.36 -4.28 7.67
C VAL A 37 -4.25 -5.42 7.17
N ILE A 38 -3.64 -6.45 6.61
CA ILE A 38 -4.35 -7.51 5.86
C ILE A 38 -4.17 -8.86 6.54
N PHE A 39 -5.29 -9.55 6.77
CA PHE A 39 -5.33 -10.93 7.23
C PHE A 39 -5.50 -11.86 6.03
N ALA A 40 -4.43 -12.54 5.65
CA ALA A 40 -4.34 -13.29 4.41
C ALA A 40 -4.58 -14.80 4.57
N GLU A 41 -4.94 -15.28 5.77
CA GLU A 41 -5.26 -16.69 6.09
C GLU A 41 -4.11 -17.68 5.94
N THR A 42 -3.39 -17.67 4.81
CA THR A 42 -2.28 -18.58 4.51
C THR A 42 -1.04 -17.78 4.10
N ARG A 43 0.14 -18.41 4.25
CA ARG A 43 1.39 -17.85 3.72
C ARG A 43 1.33 -17.55 2.23
N GLN A 44 0.81 -18.47 1.42
CA GLN A 44 0.73 -18.28 -0.04
C GLN A 44 -0.06 -17.02 -0.41
N LEU A 45 -1.21 -16.80 0.24
CA LEU A 45 -2.02 -15.60 0.02
C LEU A 45 -1.33 -14.33 0.55
N ALA A 46 -0.58 -14.43 1.65
CA ALA A 46 0.19 -13.30 2.18
C ALA A 46 1.31 -12.88 1.23
N GLU A 47 2.03 -13.85 0.68
CA GLU A 47 3.08 -13.65 -0.33
C GLU A 47 2.50 -13.03 -1.60
N GLU A 48 1.40 -13.59 -2.11
CA GLU A 48 0.76 -13.07 -3.32
C GLU A 48 0.24 -11.64 -3.12
N TRP A 49 -0.39 -11.35 -1.99
CA TRP A 49 -0.83 -9.99 -1.67
C TRP A 49 0.37 -9.04 -1.62
N THR A 50 1.46 -9.45 -0.97
CA THR A 50 2.68 -8.64 -0.84
C THR A 50 3.30 -8.36 -2.20
N TYR A 51 3.41 -9.39 -3.05
CA TYR A 51 3.90 -9.27 -4.41
C TYR A 51 3.07 -8.25 -5.20
N ARG A 52 1.73 -8.40 -5.22
CA ARG A 52 0.84 -7.48 -5.97
C ARG A 52 0.84 -6.06 -5.43
N PHE A 53 0.91 -5.89 -4.11
CA PHE A 53 0.97 -4.58 -3.48
C PHE A 53 2.27 -3.85 -3.85
N LEU A 54 3.41 -4.54 -3.77
CA LEU A 54 4.72 -3.96 -4.09
C LEU A 54 4.95 -3.78 -5.60
N ALA A 55 4.32 -4.62 -6.42
CA ALA A 55 4.37 -4.51 -7.88
C ALA A 55 3.39 -3.45 -8.43
N ALA A 56 2.55 -2.84 -7.59
CA ALA A 56 1.56 -1.87 -8.05
C ALA A 56 2.25 -0.67 -8.75
N PRO A 57 1.69 -0.17 -9.87
CA PRO A 57 2.19 1.02 -10.51
C PRO A 57 1.99 2.24 -9.60
N PRO A 58 2.80 3.30 -9.77
CA PRO A 58 2.62 4.54 -9.01
C PRO A 58 1.23 5.13 -9.28
N SER A 59 0.68 5.78 -8.26
CA SER A 59 -0.61 6.45 -8.38
C SER A 59 -0.49 7.66 -9.33
N PRO A 60 -1.58 8.03 -10.01
CA PRO A 60 -1.62 9.27 -10.79
C PRO A 60 -1.27 10.52 -9.98
N ALA A 61 -1.50 10.53 -8.66
CA ALA A 61 -1.16 11.65 -7.79
C ALA A 61 0.36 11.76 -7.61
N GLU A 62 1.04 10.65 -7.32
CA GLU A 62 2.50 10.62 -7.18
C GLU A 62 3.21 11.06 -8.47
N VAL A 63 2.77 10.54 -9.62
CA VAL A 63 3.37 10.92 -10.90
C VAL A 63 3.16 12.41 -11.21
N ARG A 64 2.02 13.00 -10.84
CA ARG A 64 1.80 14.45 -10.99
C ARG A 64 2.71 15.29 -10.12
N VAL A 65 2.83 14.93 -8.84
CA VAL A 65 3.69 15.64 -7.90
C VAL A 65 5.13 15.61 -8.39
N TRP A 66 5.61 14.47 -8.88
CA TRP A 66 6.92 14.37 -9.52
C TRP A 66 7.00 15.22 -10.80
N ALA A 67 6.05 15.08 -11.73
CA ALA A 67 6.06 15.79 -13.00
C ALA A 67 6.08 17.31 -12.83
N GLN A 68 5.30 17.85 -11.89
CA GLN A 68 5.30 19.28 -11.55
C GLN A 68 6.64 19.75 -11.01
N ARG A 69 7.32 18.94 -10.19
CA ARG A 69 8.65 19.25 -9.63
C ARG A 69 9.74 19.25 -10.71
N GLU A 70 9.65 18.35 -11.69
CA GLU A 70 10.55 18.28 -12.86
C GLU A 70 10.22 19.31 -13.96
N GLY A 71 9.17 20.14 -13.78
CA GLY A 71 8.76 21.16 -14.76
C GLY A 71 7.98 20.62 -15.96
N HIS A 72 7.48 19.38 -15.91
CA HIS A 72 6.62 18.83 -16.95
C HIS A 72 5.19 19.40 -16.88
N VAL A 73 4.64 19.77 -18.04
CA VAL A 73 3.23 20.20 -18.16
C VAL A 73 2.30 19.00 -18.01
N VAL A 74 1.51 18.99 -16.93
CA VAL A 74 0.53 17.94 -16.62
C VAL A 74 -0.77 18.57 -16.10
N SER A 75 -1.91 17.98 -16.47
CA SER A 75 -3.22 18.38 -15.94
C SER A 75 -3.38 18.00 -14.46
N ASP A 76 -3.99 18.87 -13.67
CA ASP A 76 -4.27 18.66 -12.25
C ASP A 76 -5.19 17.46 -11.99
N ARG A 77 -5.98 17.04 -12.99
CA ARG A 77 -6.95 15.94 -12.86
C ARG A 77 -6.98 15.02 -14.09
N GLY A 78 -7.57 13.84 -13.94
CA GLY A 78 -7.79 12.86 -15.00
C GLY A 78 -6.72 11.77 -15.11
N ARG A 79 -6.53 11.21 -16.30
CA ARG A 79 -5.49 10.20 -16.57
C ARG A 79 -4.14 10.89 -16.81
N VAL A 80 -3.09 10.41 -16.16
CA VAL A 80 -1.72 10.88 -16.44
C VAL A 80 -1.24 10.25 -17.76
N PRO A 81 -0.65 11.03 -18.68
CA PRO A 81 -0.08 10.48 -19.92
C PRO A 81 0.92 9.36 -19.67
N GLY A 82 0.84 8.26 -20.43
CA GLY A 82 1.73 7.10 -20.28
C GLY A 82 3.22 7.44 -20.30
N ARG A 83 3.62 8.36 -21.18
CA ARG A 83 5.00 8.88 -21.25
C ARG A 83 5.53 9.44 -19.92
N LEU A 84 4.68 10.07 -19.10
CA LEU A 84 5.08 10.63 -17.81
C LEU A 84 5.20 9.53 -16.75
N VAL A 85 4.34 8.50 -16.83
CA VAL A 85 4.44 7.32 -15.95
C VAL A 85 5.73 6.55 -16.25
N GLU A 86 6.06 6.35 -17.53
CA GLU A 86 7.31 5.71 -17.95
C GLU A 86 8.54 6.50 -17.50
N ALA A 87 8.54 7.83 -17.69
CA ALA A 87 9.63 8.69 -17.24
C ALA A 87 9.82 8.66 -15.72
N PHE A 88 8.71 8.69 -14.96
CA PHE A 88 8.73 8.53 -13.50
C PHE A 88 9.36 7.19 -13.08
N LEU A 89 8.95 6.09 -13.73
CA LEU A 89 9.46 4.76 -13.40
C LEU A 89 10.96 4.64 -13.69
N ARG A 90 11.46 5.25 -14.77
CA ARG A 90 12.91 5.32 -15.07
C ARG A 90 13.66 6.10 -13.99
N ALA A 91 13.16 7.28 -13.62
CA ALA A 91 13.76 8.11 -12.57
C ALA A 91 13.80 7.39 -11.21
N ARG A 92 12.77 6.61 -10.87
CA ARG A 92 12.70 5.83 -9.62
C ARG A 92 13.71 4.68 -9.55
N SER A 93 14.05 4.09 -10.69
CA SER A 93 14.98 2.95 -10.77
C SER A 93 16.46 3.35 -10.66
N GLY A 94 16.78 4.65 -10.65
CA GLY A 94 18.16 5.13 -10.52
C GLY A 94 19.00 5.04 -11.79
N ASP A 95 18.41 4.67 -12.93
CA ASP A 95 19.05 4.75 -14.24
C ASP A 95 18.97 6.21 -14.74
N THR A 96 19.95 7.03 -14.36
CA THR A 96 20.21 8.35 -14.95
C THR A 96 21.71 8.53 -15.12
#